data_AF-A0A662T2W6-F1
#
_entry.id   AF-A0A662T2W6-F1
#
_cell.length_a   1.000
_cell.length_b   1.000
_cell.length_c   1.000
_cell.angle_alpha   90.00
_cell.angle_beta   90.00
_cell.angle_gamma   90.00
#
_symmetry.space_group_name_H-M   'P 1'
#
loop_
_entity.id
_entity.type
_entity.pdbx_description
1 polymer ?
#
loop_
_entity_poly.entity_id
_entity_poly.type
_entity_poly.pdbx_seq_one_letter_code
_entity_poly.pdbx_strand_id
1 'polypeptide(L)'
;AKEIIIKYLSSTADRVLMPLPEYALQYLEYALHALKNKGYMHVYLHVKYEENREEALTRSREIILRELGERGYRVVEIDSHPVREVATRLLQVCVDAYIRKI
;
A
#
# COMPACT_ATOMS: atom_id res chain seq x y z
N ALA A 1 4.04 8.67 16.31
CA ALA A 1 3.23 8.65 15.07
C ALA A 1 1.95 7.83 15.22
N LYS A 2 2.03 6.54 15.59
CA LYS A 2 0.87 5.63 15.71
C LYS A 2 -0.28 6.16 16.58
N GLU A 3 0.04 6.72 17.75
CA GLU A 3 -0.97 7.27 18.68
C GLU A 3 -1.70 8.50 18.14
N ILE A 4 -1.02 9.35 17.35
CA ILE A 4 -1.64 10.56 16.77
C ILE A 4 -2.66 10.16 15.71
N ILE A 5 -2.34 9.14 14.90
CA ILE A 5 -3.25 8.63 13.87
C ILE A 5 -4.54 8.14 14.51
N ILE A 6 -4.42 7.29 15.54
CA ILE A 6 -5.57 6.72 16.24
C ILE A 6 -6.40 7.82 16.93
N LYS A 7 -5.74 8.77 17.62
CA LYS A 7 -6.44 9.79 18.41
C LYS A 7 -7.05 10.94 17.60
N TYR A 8 -6.42 11.37 16.50
CA TYR A 8 -6.79 12.62 15.83
C TYR A 8 -7.07 12.49 14.34
N LEU A 9 -6.60 11.43 13.67
CA LEU A 9 -6.69 11.30 12.21
C LEU A 9 -7.52 10.11 11.74
N SER A 10 -8.13 9.36 12.66
CA SER A 10 -9.04 8.26 12.34
C SER A 10 -10.19 8.75 11.45
N SER A 11 -10.38 8.11 10.30
CA SER A 11 -11.44 8.43 9.33
C SER A 11 -11.44 9.87 8.81
N THR A 12 -10.27 10.51 8.69
CA THR A 12 -10.15 11.89 8.20
C THR A 12 -9.62 11.99 6.77
N ALA A 13 -8.88 11.00 6.30
CA ALA A 13 -8.19 11.07 5.03
C ALA A 13 -9.02 10.46 3.88
N ASP A 14 -9.16 11.22 2.78
CA ASP A 14 -9.65 10.69 1.50
C ASP A 14 -8.54 9.97 0.71
N ARG A 15 -7.28 10.32 1.00
CA ARG A 15 -6.08 9.74 0.38
C ARG A 15 -4.97 9.57 1.42
N VAL A 16 -4.31 8.41 1.40
CA VAL A 16 -3.16 8.11 2.27
C VAL A 16 -1.94 7.79 1.42
N LEU A 17 -0.83 8.48 1.71
CA LEU A 17 0.46 8.26 1.05
C LEU A 17 1.40 7.55 2.03
N MET A 18 2.00 6.45 1.60
CA MET A 18 2.96 5.67 2.40
C MET A 18 4.30 5.62 1.67
N PRO A 19 5.08 6.72 1.71
CA PRO A 19 6.28 6.89 0.88
C PRO A 19 7.51 6.13 1.40
N LEU A 20 7.37 5.38 2.50
CA LEU A 20 8.46 4.69 3.19
C LEU A 20 8.33 3.16 3.03
N PRO A 21 8.99 2.56 2.03
CA PRO A 21 8.81 1.14 1.68
C PRO A 21 9.15 0.16 2.80
N GLU A 22 10.18 0.47 3.57
CA GLU A 22 10.75 -0.40 4.60
C GLU A 22 9.75 -0.71 5.72
N TYR A 23 8.81 0.21 5.95
CA TYR A 23 7.82 0.12 7.00
C TYR A 23 6.39 0.13 6.47
N ALA A 24 6.19 0.12 5.14
CA ALA A 24 4.87 0.33 4.55
C ALA A 24 3.85 -0.73 5.02
N LEU A 25 4.23 -2.02 5.00
CA LEU A 25 3.35 -3.09 5.44
C LEU A 25 3.09 -3.06 6.95
N GLN A 26 4.11 -2.71 7.75
CA GLN A 26 3.96 -2.60 9.22
C GLN A 26 2.98 -1.48 9.61
N TYR A 27 2.94 -0.40 8.83
CA TYR A 27 2.07 0.75 9.12
C TYR A 27 0.73 0.72 8.38
N LEU A 28 0.49 -0.31 7.56
CA LEU A 28 -0.68 -0.45 6.72
C LEU A 28 -1.98 -0.39 7.54
N GLU A 29 -2.01 -1.04 8.70
CA GLU A 29 -3.17 -1.03 9.59
C GLU A 29 -3.53 0.40 10.05
N TYR A 30 -2.54 1.19 10.48
CA TYR A 30 -2.78 2.57 10.90
C TYR A 30 -3.21 3.46 9.73
N ALA A 31 -2.67 3.23 8.54
CA ALA A 31 -3.08 3.92 7.32
C ALA A 31 -4.57 3.65 7.00
N LEU A 32 -5.02 2.41 7.16
CA LEU A 32 -6.42 2.02 6.97
C LEU A 32 -7.34 2.65 8.01
N HIS A 33 -6.89 2.80 9.26
CA HIS A 33 -7.63 3.54 10.28
C HIS A 33 -7.77 5.03 9.94
N ALA A 34 -6.73 5.65 9.37
CA ALA A 34 -6.77 7.04 8.95
C ALA A 34 -7.73 7.30 7.78
N LEU A 35 -7.91 6.31 6.90
CA LEU A 35 -8.79 6.39 5.74
C LEU A 35 -10.27 6.50 6.16
N LYS A 36 -11.03 7.33 5.46
CA LYS A 36 -12.51 7.36 5.54
C LYS A 36 -13.14 6.03 5.08
N ASN A 37 -14.46 5.99 4.98
CA ASN A 37 -15.21 4.83 4.45
C ASN A 37 -14.75 4.38 3.05
N LYS A 38 -14.22 5.31 2.25
CA LYS A 38 -13.61 5.04 0.95
C LYS A 38 -12.45 5.99 0.72
N GLY A 39 -11.46 5.57 -0.05
CA GLY A 39 -10.35 6.43 -0.42
C GLY A 39 -9.22 5.70 -1.13
N TYR A 40 -8.24 6.48 -1.61
CA TYR A 40 -7.05 5.93 -2.24
C TYR A 40 -5.91 5.77 -1.23
N MET A 41 -5.14 4.72 -1.42
CA MET A 41 -3.92 4.48 -0.67
C MET A 41 -2.79 4.21 -1.65
N HIS A 42 -1.72 4.97 -1.51
CA HIS A 42 -0.52 4.89 -2.35
C HIS A 42 0.60 4.27 -1.53
N VAL A 43 0.87 2.99 -1.74
CA VAL A 43 1.84 2.21 -0.95
C VAL A 43 3.10 1.99 -1.76
N TYR A 44 4.23 2.52 -1.27
CA TYR A 44 5.51 2.23 -1.88
C TYR A 44 6.08 0.94 -1.31
N LEU A 45 6.60 0.08 -2.16
CA LEU A 45 7.23 -1.19 -1.79
C LEU A 45 8.55 -1.36 -2.55
N HIS A 46 9.50 -2.06 -1.94
CA HIS A 46 10.66 -2.60 -2.65
C HIS A 46 10.41 -4.08 -2.91
N VAL A 47 10.38 -4.47 -4.19
CA VAL A 47 10.07 -5.83 -4.62
C VAL A 47 11.19 -6.34 -5.50
N LYS A 48 11.71 -7.53 -5.16
CA LYS A 48 12.68 -8.23 -6.00
C LYS A 48 11.98 -8.93 -7.16
N TYR A 49 12.65 -8.99 -8.31
CA TYR A 49 12.24 -9.78 -9.47
C TYR A 49 13.41 -10.59 -10.00
N GLU A 50 13.16 -11.70 -10.71
CA GLU A 50 14.24 -12.54 -11.25
C GLU A 50 14.42 -12.34 -12.75
N GLU A 51 13.32 -12.35 -13.51
CA GLU A 51 13.37 -12.34 -14.97
C GLU A 51 13.00 -10.97 -15.55
N ASN A 52 11.89 -10.39 -15.09
CA ASN A 52 11.37 -9.15 -15.65
C ASN A 52 10.71 -8.27 -14.58
N ARG A 53 10.56 -6.98 -14.89
CA ARG A 53 9.97 -6.00 -13.96
C ARG A 53 8.47 -6.21 -13.74
N GLU A 54 7.74 -6.83 -14.66
CA GLU A 54 6.31 -7.11 -14.49
C GLU A 54 6.06 -8.08 -13.34
N GLU A 55 6.97 -9.02 -13.09
CA GLU A 55 6.93 -9.91 -11.92
C GLU A 55 6.84 -9.10 -10.62
N ALA A 56 7.68 -8.07 -10.46
CA ALA A 56 7.65 -7.20 -9.29
C ALA A 56 6.32 -6.42 -9.17
N LEU A 57 5.76 -5.97 -10.30
CA LEU A 57 4.48 -5.26 -10.32
C LEU A 57 3.33 -6.18 -9.89
N THR A 58 3.25 -7.40 -10.43
CA THR A 58 2.23 -8.38 -10.07
C THR A 58 2.35 -8.78 -8.60
N ARG A 59 3.57 -9.12 -8.16
CA ARG A 59 3.83 -9.51 -6.76
C ARG A 59 3.50 -8.39 -5.77
N SER A 60 3.77 -7.13 -6.11
CA SER A 60 3.40 -5.99 -5.27
C SER A 60 1.88 -5.88 -5.06
N ARG A 61 1.08 -6.13 -6.12
CA ARG A 61 -0.39 -6.10 -6.04
C ARG A 61 -0.89 -7.25 -5.17
N GLU A 62 -0.34 -8.45 -5.35
CA GLU A 62 -0.69 -9.63 -4.56
C GLU A 62 -0.41 -9.45 -3.07
N ILE A 63 0.75 -8.88 -2.72
CA ILE A 63 1.11 -8.56 -1.33
C ILE A 63 0.04 -7.65 -0.72
N ILE A 64 -0.32 -6.55 -1.39
CA ILE A 64 -1.30 -5.60 -0.88
C ILE A 64 -2.70 -6.22 -0.81
N LEU A 65 -3.13 -6.98 -1.82
CA LEU A 65 -4.43 -7.67 -1.82
C LEU A 65 -4.54 -8.66 -0.66
N ARG A 66 -3.49 -9.45 -0.42
CA ARG A 66 -3.44 -10.41 0.69
C ARG A 66 -3.54 -9.69 2.03
N GLU A 67 -2.69 -8.68 2.25
CA GLU A 67 -2.65 -7.92 3.49
C GLU A 67 -3.98 -7.20 3.77
N LEU A 68 -4.64 -6.67 2.74
CA LEU A 68 -5.97 -6.04 2.89
C LEU A 68 -7.08 -7.06 3.13
N GLY A 69 -7.02 -8.21 2.46
CA GLY A 69 -7.96 -9.31 2.62
C GLY A 69 -7.91 -9.92 4.02
N GLU A 70 -6.71 -10.15 4.56
CA GLU A 70 -6.51 -10.65 5.94
C GLU A 70 -7.08 -9.69 6.99
N ARG A 71 -7.18 -8.40 6.68
CA ARG A 71 -7.73 -7.36 7.56
C ARG A 71 -9.20 -7.04 7.29
N GLY A 72 -9.86 -7.74 6.38
CA GLY A 72 -11.29 -7.58 6.08
C GLY A 72 -11.66 -6.33 5.26
N TYR A 73 -10.71 -5.72 4.57
CA TYR A 73 -10.97 -4.55 3.72
C TYR A 73 -11.27 -4.95 2.28
N ARG A 74 -12.26 -4.29 1.65
CA ARG A 74 -12.57 -4.51 0.23
C ARG A 74 -11.77 -3.57 -0.64
N VAL A 75 -10.99 -4.14 -1.54
CA VAL A 75 -10.32 -3.43 -2.63
C VAL A 75 -11.28 -3.34 -3.82
N VAL A 76 -11.52 -2.12 -4.28
CA VAL A 76 -12.39 -1.85 -5.43
C VAL A 76 -11.55 -1.81 -6.72
N GLU A 77 -10.41 -1.14 -6.66
CA GLU A 77 -9.45 -1.00 -7.76
C GLU A 77 -8.03 -1.10 -7.21
N ILE A 78 -7.12 -1.69 -7.97
CA ILE A 78 -5.70 -1.75 -7.63
C ILE A 78 -4.86 -1.62 -8.89
N ASP A 79 -3.84 -0.78 -8.82
CA ASP A 79 -2.82 -0.68 -9.86
C ASP A 79 -1.42 -0.61 -9.24
N SER A 80 -0.39 -0.86 -10.05
CA SER A 80 1.00 -0.75 -9.61
C SER A 80 1.89 -0.16 -10.69
N HIS A 81 2.72 0.78 -10.27
CA HIS A 81 3.56 1.61 -11.13
C HIS A 81 5.03 1.46 -10.74
N PRO A 82 5.94 1.19 -11.69
CA PRO A 82 7.37 1.19 -11.42
C PRO A 82 7.85 2.63 -11.19
N VAL A 83 8.56 2.87 -10.08
CA VAL A 83 9.08 4.21 -9.74
C VAL A 83 10.55 4.34 -10.13
N ARG A 84 11.39 3.42 -9.63
CA ARG A 84 12.82 3.37 -9.92
C ARG A 84 13.43 2.04 -9.51
N GLU A 85 14.59 1.72 -10.07
CA GLU A 85 15.42 0.61 -9.61
C GLU A 85 16.27 1.05 -8.42
N VAL A 86 16.23 0.29 -7.32
CA VAL A 86 16.89 0.62 -6.05
C VAL A 86 18.24 -0.10 -5.94
N ALA A 87 18.30 -1.32 -6.45
CA ALA A 87 19.49 -2.15 -6.56
C ALA A 87 19.28 -3.17 -7.68
N THR A 88 20.30 -3.98 -7.99
CA THR A 88 20.20 -5.07 -8.96
C THR A 88 18.96 -5.90 -8.66
N ARG A 89 18.02 -5.94 -9.62
CA ARG A 89 16.78 -6.73 -9.51
C ARG A 89 15.87 -6.34 -8.34
N LEU A 90 16.01 -5.14 -7.79
CA LEU A 90 15.18 -4.60 -6.71
C LEU A 90 14.46 -3.35 -7.21
N LEU A 91 13.16 -3.48 -7.45
CA LEU A 91 12.33 -2.41 -7.99
C LEU A 91 11.55 -1.72 -6.88
N GLN A 92 11.58 -0.39 -6.85
CA GLN A 92 10.62 0.39 -6.09
C GLN A 92 9.34 0.53 -6.90
N VAL A 93 8.23 0.08 -6.33
CA VAL A 93 6.90 0.08 -6.94
C VAL A 93 5.96 0.92 -6.07
N CYS A 94 5.09 1.71 -6.69
CA CYS A 94 3.96 2.35 -6.03
C CYS A 94 2.69 1.55 -6.35
N VAL A 95 2.01 1.04 -5.34
CA VAL A 95 0.73 0.35 -5.46
C VAL A 95 -0.37 1.30 -5.08
N ASP A 96 -1.25 1.58 -6.02
CA ASP A 96 -2.39 2.47 -5.85
C ASP A 96 -3.63 1.62 -5.63
N ALA A 97 -4.18 1.63 -4.42
CA ALA A 97 -5.34 0.85 -4.05
C ALA A 97 -6.51 1.77 -3.68
N TYR A 98 -7.65 1.59 -4.34
CA TYR A 98 -8.90 2.22 -3.94
C TYR A 98 -9.68 1.27 -3.02
N ILE A 99 -9.82 1.66 -1.76
CA ILE A 99 -10.38 0.81 -0.71
C ILE A 99 -11.76 1.33 -0.31
N ARG A 100 -12.66 0.40 0.00
CA ARG A 100 -13.96 0.68 0.64
C ARG A 100 -14.10 -0.17 1.90
N LYS A 101 -14.34 0.48 3.05
CA LYS A 101 -14.69 -0.20 4.31
C LYS A 101 -16.08 -0.82 4.16
N ILE A 102 -16.23 -2.06 4.61
CA ILE A 102 -17.52 -2.79 4.67
C ILE A 102 -18.17 -2.48 6.01
#